data_AF-A0A059LEC0-F1
#
_entry.id   AF-A0A059LEC0-F1
#
_cell.length_a   1.000
_cell.length_b   1.000
_cell.length_c   1.000
_cell.angle_alpha   90.00
_cell.angle_beta   90.00
_cell.angle_gamma   90.00
#
_symmetry.space_group_name_H-M   'P 1'
#
loop_
_entity.id
_entity.type
_entity.pdbx_description
1 polymer ?
#
loop_
_entity_poly.entity_id
_entity_poly.type
_entity_poly.pdbx_seq_one_letter_code
_entity_poly.pdbx_strand_id
1 'polypeptide(L)'
;MSTSTVTVVDDLGAVYTEDVADVKKRFKMINDAFVARYGCKPRFYARSPGRVNLIGEHIDYSGYAVLPMALDLDTVVAIGPGENGLEVANVQSDKYPDHTLSVDPSVVRQTLHGAC
;
A
#
# COMPACT_ATOMS: atom_id res chain seq x y z
N MET A 1 -16.04 -23.98 -3.59
CA MET A 1 -15.90 -23.01 -2.49
C MET A 1 -14.76 -22.07 -2.88
N SER A 2 -15.07 -20.81 -3.17
CA SER A 2 -14.09 -19.83 -3.69
C SER A 2 -13.16 -19.39 -2.56
N THR A 3 -11.98 -20.00 -2.45
CA THR A 3 -10.92 -19.57 -1.54
C THR A 3 -10.31 -18.29 -2.10
N SER A 4 -10.52 -17.15 -1.43
CA SER A 4 -9.87 -15.89 -1.79
C SER A 4 -8.35 -16.04 -1.68
N THR A 5 -7.63 -15.68 -2.74
CA THR A 5 -6.15 -15.74 -2.82
C THR A 5 -5.46 -14.77 -1.86
N VAL A 6 -6.21 -13.81 -1.30
CA VAL A 6 -5.70 -12.75 -0.43
C VAL A 6 -6.25 -12.95 0.98
N THR A 7 -5.35 -13.03 1.95
CA THR A 7 -5.69 -13.11 3.37
C THR A 7 -6.29 -11.78 3.83
N VAL A 8 -7.53 -11.82 4.31
CA VAL A 8 -8.21 -10.68 4.92
C VAL A 8 -8.25 -10.93 6.42
N VAL A 9 -7.92 -9.89 7.20
CA VAL A 9 -7.89 -9.93 8.65
C VAL A 9 -8.57 -8.70 9.22
N ASP A 10 -9.25 -8.87 10.35
CA ASP A 10 -9.96 -7.79 11.05
C ASP A 10 -9.20 -7.29 12.29
N ASP A 11 -8.16 -8.01 12.70
CA ASP A 11 -7.33 -7.66 13.85
C ASP A 11 -5.85 -7.51 13.47
N LEU A 12 -5.22 -6.47 14.00
CA LEU A 12 -3.80 -6.18 13.76
C LEU A 12 -2.89 -7.23 14.42
N GLY A 13 -3.28 -7.84 15.54
CA GLY A 13 -2.51 -8.89 16.19
C GLY A 13 -2.40 -10.18 15.38
N ALA A 14 -3.29 -10.39 14.40
CA ALA A 14 -3.17 -11.49 13.44
C ALA A 14 -2.06 -11.27 12.39
N VAL A 15 -1.55 -10.04 12.28
CA VAL A 15 -0.60 -9.61 11.24
C VAL A 15 0.72 -9.11 11.83
N TYR A 16 0.67 -8.51 13.01
CA TYR A 16 1.83 -7.96 13.73
C TYR A 16 1.94 -8.70 15.06
N THR A 17 3.04 -9.42 15.27
CA THR A 17 3.27 -10.23 16.48
C THR A 17 3.91 -9.43 17.61
N GLU A 18 4.63 -8.35 17.27
CA GLU A 18 5.33 -7.46 18.19
C GLU A 18 4.81 -6.02 18.05
N ASP A 19 5.01 -5.20 19.08
CA ASP A 19 4.73 -3.75 19.07
C ASP A 19 3.34 -3.33 18.57
N VAL A 20 2.33 -4.19 18.79
CA VAL A 20 0.95 -3.98 18.34
C VAL A 20 0.38 -2.62 18.81
N ALA A 21 0.83 -2.12 19.96
CA ALA A 21 0.43 -0.81 20.46
C ALA A 21 0.88 0.35 19.54
N ASP A 22 2.10 0.30 19.03
CA ASP A 22 2.63 1.33 18.13
C ASP A 22 2.07 1.19 16.72
N VAL A 23 1.82 -0.05 16.27
CA VAL A 23 1.07 -0.31 15.03
C VAL A 23 -0.35 0.29 15.12
N LYS A 24 -1.05 0.11 16.25
CA LYS A 24 -2.37 0.72 16.47
C LYS A 24 -2.32 2.24 16.39
N LYS A 25 -1.30 2.89 16.97
CA LYS A 25 -1.09 4.34 16.84
C LYS A 25 -0.90 4.74 15.38
N ARG A 26 -0.10 3.99 14.62
CA ARG A 26 0.15 4.24 13.19
C ARG A 26 -1.14 4.14 12.36
N PHE A 27 -1.94 3.09 12.55
CA PHE A 27 -3.23 2.96 11.85
C PHE A 27 -4.22 4.05 12.24
N LYS A 28 -4.22 4.48 13.51
CA LYS A 28 -5.01 5.63 13.96
C LYS A 28 -4.57 6.91 13.25
N MET A 29 -3.27 7.18 13.15
CA MET A 29 -2.76 8.35 12.41
C MET A 29 -3.18 8.33 10.94
N ILE A 30 -3.07 7.17 10.27
CA ILE A 30 -3.52 7.01 8.87
C ILE A 30 -5.03 7.25 8.76
N ASN A 31 -5.83 6.69 9.67
CA ASN A 31 -7.27 6.92 9.71
C ASN A 31 -7.60 8.41 9.86
N ASP A 32 -6.97 9.08 10.82
CA ASP A 32 -7.25 10.49 11.12
C ASP A 32 -6.87 11.38 9.94
N ALA A 33 -5.73 11.11 9.28
CA ALA A 33 -5.32 11.80 8.06
C ALA A 33 -6.31 11.55 6.91
N PHE A 34 -6.78 10.31 6.74
CA PHE A 34 -7.77 9.95 5.71
C PHE A 34 -9.10 10.66 5.94
N VAL A 35 -9.61 10.66 7.18
CA VAL A 35 -10.86 11.33 7.54
C VAL A 35 -10.73 12.85 7.39
N ALA A 36 -9.62 13.44 7.81
CA ALA A 36 -9.37 14.87 7.65
C ALA A 36 -9.36 15.30 6.18
N ARG A 37 -8.85 14.45 5.29
CA ARG A 37 -8.76 14.72 3.85
C ARG A 37 -10.05 14.46 3.09
N TYR A 38 -10.69 13.31 3.33
CA TYR A 38 -11.80 12.82 2.52
C TYR A 38 -13.16 12.88 3.22
N GLY A 39 -13.22 13.33 4.47
CA GLY A 39 -14.47 13.47 5.24
C GLY A 39 -15.17 12.17 5.62
N CYS A 40 -14.60 11.01 5.26
CA CYS A 40 -15.16 9.69 5.52
C CYS A 40 -14.09 8.74 6.06
N LYS A 41 -14.51 7.63 6.68
CA LYS A 41 -13.57 6.58 7.12
C LYS A 41 -13.14 5.73 5.93
N PRO A 42 -11.89 5.22 5.92
CA PRO A 42 -11.47 4.27 4.90
C PRO A 42 -12.30 3.00 4.97
N ARG A 43 -12.56 2.39 3.81
CA ARG A 43 -13.31 1.13 3.68
C ARG A 43 -12.48 -0.06 4.14
N PHE A 44 -11.20 -0.07 3.81
CA PHE A 44 -10.24 -1.09 4.24
C PHE A 44 -8.81 -0.57 4.14
N TYR A 45 -7.87 -1.35 4.67
CA TYR A 45 -6.45 -1.10 4.55
C TYR A 45 -5.81 -2.23 3.74
N ALA A 46 -4.87 -1.87 2.88
CA ALA A 46 -3.99 -2.82 2.20
C ALA A 46 -2.57 -2.65 2.73
N ARG A 47 -1.85 -3.77 2.85
CA ARG A 47 -0.48 -3.83 3.39
C ARG A 47 0.41 -4.58 2.43
N SER A 48 1.63 -4.08 2.22
CA SER A 48 2.71 -4.80 1.55
C SER A 48 3.98 -4.70 2.38
N PRO A 49 4.52 -5.82 2.91
CA PRO A 49 5.81 -5.80 3.60
C PRO A 49 6.94 -5.57 2.60
N GLY A 50 8.01 -4.93 3.07
CA GLY A 50 9.30 -4.98 2.41
C GLY A 50 9.92 -6.36 2.51
N ARG A 51 11.03 -6.57 1.82
CA ARG A 51 11.79 -7.83 1.89
C ARG A 51 13.28 -7.58 1.94
N VAL A 52 13.99 -8.52 2.54
CA VAL A 52 15.43 -8.68 2.38
C VAL A 52 15.69 -10.01 1.68
N ASN A 53 16.70 -10.04 0.83
CA ASN A 53 17.17 -11.30 0.24
C ASN A 53 18.32 -11.82 1.09
N LEU A 54 18.22 -13.06 1.58
CA LEU A 54 19.28 -13.66 2.40
C LEU A 54 20.40 -14.24 1.52
N ILE A 55 20.02 -14.82 0.38
CA ILE A 55 20.93 -15.34 -0.64
C ILE A 55 20.25 -15.32 -2.01
N GLY A 56 21.07 -15.26 -3.07
CA GLY A 56 20.59 -15.24 -4.45
C GLY A 56 20.42 -13.83 -5.00
N GLU A 57 21.38 -12.95 -4.74
CA GLU A 57 21.41 -11.63 -5.37
C GLU A 57 21.75 -11.75 -6.86
N HIS A 58 21.02 -10.99 -7.69
CA HIS A 58 21.22 -10.92 -9.14
C HIS A 58 21.09 -12.25 -9.91
N ILE A 59 20.32 -13.21 -9.40
CA ILE A 59 20.04 -14.48 -10.12
C ILE A 59 18.55 -14.73 -10.35
N ASP A 60 17.68 -13.92 -9.74
CA ASP A 60 16.22 -13.98 -9.89
C ASP A 60 15.78 -13.76 -11.34
N TYR A 61 16.37 -12.78 -12.03
CA TYR A 61 16.11 -12.53 -13.45
C TYR A 61 16.64 -13.63 -14.39
N SER A 62 17.48 -14.53 -13.88
CA SER A 62 18.03 -15.68 -14.62
C SER A 62 17.24 -16.97 -14.39
N GLY A 63 16.13 -16.92 -13.64
CA GLY A 63 15.26 -18.06 -13.38
C GLY A 63 15.78 -19.02 -12.30
N TYR A 64 16.81 -18.64 -11.55
CA TYR A 64 17.30 -19.42 -10.41
C TYR A 64 16.51 -19.10 -9.14
N ALA A 65 16.49 -20.06 -8.21
CA ALA A 65 15.84 -19.89 -6.92
C ALA A 65 16.56 -18.85 -6.05
N VAL A 66 15.77 -18.08 -5.29
CA VAL A 66 16.23 -17.10 -4.29
C VAL A 66 15.58 -17.38 -2.95
N LEU A 67 16.18 -16.89 -1.86
CA LEU A 67 15.63 -17.05 -0.51
C LEU A 67 15.38 -15.68 0.15
N PRO A 68 14.24 -15.02 -0.16
CA PRO A 68 13.84 -13.79 0.48
C PRO A 68 13.14 -14.03 1.82
N MET A 69 13.17 -13.02 2.67
CA MET A 69 12.42 -12.94 3.91
C MET A 69 11.67 -11.61 3.95
N ALA A 70 10.39 -11.64 4.30
CA ALA A 70 9.59 -10.44 4.53
C ALA A 70 10.06 -9.73 5.81
N LEU A 71 10.06 -8.41 5.79
CA LEU A 71 10.39 -7.56 6.92
C LEU A 71 9.12 -7.00 7.57
N ASP A 72 9.22 -6.57 8.82
CA ASP A 72 8.14 -5.85 9.50
C ASP A 72 7.92 -4.45 8.94
N LEU A 73 8.97 -3.86 8.35
CA LEU A 73 8.87 -2.61 7.60
C LEU A 73 7.98 -2.83 6.37
N ASP A 74 6.94 -2.02 6.26
CA ASP A 74 5.89 -2.19 5.27
C ASP A 74 5.38 -0.86 4.70
N THR A 75 4.58 -0.97 3.64
CA THR A 75 3.75 0.11 3.13
C THR A 75 2.29 -0.22 3.40
N VAL A 76 1.56 0.72 3.99
CA VAL A 76 0.13 0.58 4.29
C VAL A 76 -0.64 1.67 3.54
N VAL A 77 -1.73 1.28 2.89
CA VAL A 77 -2.62 2.19 2.16
C VAL A 77 -4.02 2.08 2.73
N ALA A 78 -4.62 3.21 3.08
CA ALA A 78 -6.03 3.31 3.43
C ALA A 78 -6.84 3.63 2.17
N ILE A 79 -7.91 2.85 1.92
CA ILE A 79 -8.64 2.88 0.65
C ILE A 79 -10.11 3.12 0.93
N GLY A 80 -10.72 4.02 0.15
CA GLY A 80 -12.16 4.31 0.16
C GLY A 80 -12.67 4.60 -1.25
N PRO A 81 -14.00 4.65 -1.45
CA PRO A 81 -14.57 5.06 -2.72
C PRO A 81 -14.22 6.53 -3.01
N GLY A 82 -13.81 6.83 -4.24
CA GLY A 82 -13.64 8.19 -4.76
C GLY A 82 -14.70 8.51 -5.80
N GLU A 83 -14.97 9.80 -6.01
CA GLU A 83 -15.98 10.27 -6.98
C GLU A 83 -15.34 10.78 -8.28
N ASN A 84 -14.16 11.40 -8.22
CA ASN A 84 -13.58 12.17 -9.32
C ASN A 84 -12.17 11.69 -9.70
N GLY A 85 -12.03 10.40 -9.99
CA GLY A 85 -10.76 9.78 -10.37
C GLY A 85 -10.05 9.09 -9.21
N LEU A 86 -8.80 8.70 -9.45
CA LEU A 86 -7.95 8.05 -8.46
C LEU A 86 -7.07 9.10 -7.78
N GLU A 87 -7.44 9.44 -6.56
CA GLU A 87 -6.66 10.35 -5.70
C GLU A 87 -5.69 9.56 -4.83
N VAL A 88 -4.42 9.91 -4.91
CA VAL A 88 -3.33 9.30 -4.15
C VAL A 88 -2.65 10.40 -3.33
N ALA A 89 -2.63 10.20 -2.02
CA ALA A 89 -2.03 11.12 -1.07
C ALA A 89 -1.10 10.35 -0.14
N ASN A 90 -0.06 11.03 0.34
CA ASN A 90 0.83 10.50 1.36
C ASN A 90 0.55 11.18 2.71
N VAL A 91 0.74 10.45 3.80
CA VAL A 91 0.65 11.01 5.16
C VAL A 91 1.70 12.09 5.44
N GLN A 92 2.83 12.09 4.70
CA GLN A 92 3.87 13.12 4.73
C GLN A 92 3.69 14.07 3.53
N SER A 93 2.61 14.86 3.54
CA SER A 93 2.24 15.76 2.44
C SER A 93 3.25 16.87 2.17
N ASP A 94 4.06 17.21 3.17
CA ASP A 94 5.18 18.17 3.07
C ASP A 94 6.33 17.64 2.19
N LYS A 95 6.49 16.31 2.15
CA LYS A 95 7.57 15.64 1.41
C LYS A 95 7.11 15.03 0.09
N TYR A 96 5.87 14.56 0.03
CA TYR A 96 5.32 13.87 -1.13
C TYR A 96 4.03 14.57 -1.58
N PRO A 97 4.02 15.19 -2.77
CA PRO A 97 2.84 15.86 -3.28
C PRO A 97 1.72 14.87 -3.60
N ASP A 98 0.48 15.35 -3.52
CA ASP A 98 -0.68 14.58 -3.90
C ASP A 98 -0.80 14.46 -5.42
N HIS A 99 -1.39 13.35 -5.87
CA HIS A 99 -1.62 13.08 -7.28
C HIS A 99 -3.06 12.64 -7.52
N THR A 100 -3.68 13.19 -8.57
CA THR A 100 -4.98 12.75 -9.07
C THR A 100 -4.79 12.18 -10.46
N LEU A 101 -5.20 10.94 -10.65
CA LEU A 101 -5.11 10.23 -11.91
C LEU A 101 -6.52 10.04 -12.49
N SER A 102 -6.65 10.25 -13.80
CA SER A 102 -7.90 9.93 -14.48
C SER A 102 -8.11 8.42 -14.50
N VAL A 103 -9.33 7.99 -14.15
CA VAL A 103 -9.77 6.59 -14.26
C VAL A 103 -10.39 6.29 -15.62
N ASP A 104 -10.48 7.29 -16.51
CA ASP A 104 -10.96 7.10 -17.88
C ASP A 104 -9.94 6.28 -18.70
N PRO A 105 -10.29 5.08 -19.17
CA PRO A 105 -9.38 4.22 -19.94
C PRO A 105 -8.83 4.86 -21.22
N SER A 106 -9.54 5.85 -21.78
CA SER A 106 -9.08 6.58 -22.97
C SER A 106 -7.92 7.54 -22.70
N VAL A 107 -7.78 7.99 -21.45
CA VAL A 107 -6.77 8.97 -21.01
C VAL A 107 -5.51 8.27 -20.48
N VAL A 108 -5.64 7.06 -19.90
CA VAL A 108 -4.53 6.32 -19.25
C VAL A 108 -3.37 5.96 -20.20
N ARG A 109 -3.58 5.93 -21.52
CA ARG A 109 -2.52 5.57 -22.49
C ARG A 109 -1.52 6.69 -22.82
N GLN A 110 -1.79 7.94 -22.45
CA GLN A 110 -1.03 9.08 -22.98
C GLN A 110 0.18 9.51 -22.13
N THR A 111 0.34 9.01 -20.90
CA THR A 111 1.39 9.47 -19.98
C THR A 111 2.70 8.66 -20.05
N LEU A 112 2.78 7.62 -20.87
CA LEU A 112 3.98 6.74 -20.95
C LEU A 112 5.00 7.10 -22.04
N HIS A 113 4.81 8.18 -22.81
CA HIS A 113 5.70 8.55 -23.94
C HIS A 113 6.41 9.91 -23.79
N GLY A 114 6.48 10.50 -22.60
CA GLY A 114 6.89 11.90 -22.43
C GLY A 114 7.99 12.20 -21.42
N ALA A 115 8.92 11.28 -21.15
CA ALA A 115 10.09 11.55 -20.32
C ALA A 115 11.37 10.98 -20.96
N CYS A 116 11.92 11.74 -21.92
CA CYS A 116 13.34 11.79 -22.25
C CYS A 116 13.76 13.26 -22.27
#